data_AF-A0A7S3VDW7-F1
#
_entry.id   AF-A0A7S3VDW7-F1
#
_cell.length_a   1.000
_cell.length_b   1.000
_cell.length_c   1.000
_cell.angle_alpha   90.00
_cell.angle_beta   90.00
_cell.angle_gamma   90.00
#
_symmetry.space_group_name_H-M   'P 1'
#
loop_
_entity.id
_entity.type
_entity.pdbx_description
1 polymer ?
#
loop_
_entity_poly.entity_id
_entity_poly.type
_entity_poly.pdbx_seq_one_letter_code
_entity_poly.pdbx_strand_id
1 'polypeptide(L)'
;SVHHLANNFIDFVRAKHPDSGNDTRIYQIEDLSDLNKNGIIREEGKDTQCPIDGEKGAAYVHTLQGADHVGPASIMLSYTWGYTIGDIIDVLRNYCTSNGLNPKKVYVWICCLCVNQHRV
;
A
#
# COMPACT_ATOMS: atom_id res chain seq x y z
N SER A 1 2.04 1.41 8.44
CA SER A 1 2.12 2.72 9.11
C SER A 1 2.52 3.78 8.08
N VAL A 2 2.45 5.07 8.41
CA VAL A 2 3.00 6.14 7.54
C VAL A 2 4.50 5.94 7.31
N HIS A 3 5.24 5.49 8.32
CA HIS A 3 6.65 5.13 8.17
C HIS A 3 6.87 4.04 7.12
N HIS A 4 6.09 2.97 7.13
CA HIS A 4 6.21 1.91 6.13
C HIS A 4 5.89 2.40 4.72
N LEU A 5 4.86 3.23 4.54
CA LEU A 5 4.54 3.80 3.23
C LEU A 5 5.69 4.65 2.70
N ALA A 6 6.26 5.51 3.55
CA ALA A 6 7.28 6.48 3.18
C ALA A 6 8.68 5.87 2.94
N ASN A 7 8.93 4.64 3.40
CA ASN A 7 10.25 4.01 3.31
C ASN A 7 10.16 2.67 2.57
N ASN A 8 9.40 1.73 3.12
CA ASN A 8 9.38 0.36 2.59
C ASN A 8 8.52 0.20 1.34
N PHE A 9 7.30 0.74 1.33
CA PHE A 9 6.37 0.55 0.21
C PHE A 9 6.90 1.19 -1.08
N ILE A 10 7.42 2.41 -0.99
CA ILE A 10 7.98 3.10 -2.15
C ILE A 10 9.22 2.39 -2.71
N ASP A 11 10.11 1.90 -1.85
CA ASP A 11 11.29 1.14 -2.27
C ASP A 11 10.89 -0.21 -2.88
N PHE A 12 9.87 -0.87 -2.32
CA PHE A 12 9.27 -2.08 -2.88
C PHE A 12 8.70 -1.85 -4.28
N VAL A 13 7.95 -0.76 -4.48
CA VAL A 13 7.39 -0.39 -5.79
C VAL A 13 8.52 -0.13 -6.79
N ARG A 14 9.54 0.66 -6.42
CA ARG A 14 10.71 0.93 -7.27
C ARG A 14 11.48 -0.32 -7.65
N ALA A 15 11.63 -1.26 -6.73
CA ALA A 15 12.30 -2.53 -6.99
C ALA A 15 11.55 -3.40 -8.02
N LYS A 16 10.21 -3.37 -8.02
CA LYS A 16 9.36 -4.14 -8.94
C LYS A 16 9.02 -3.41 -10.24
N HIS A 17 9.16 -2.09 -10.24
CA HIS A 17 8.90 -1.24 -11.40
C HIS A 17 9.99 -0.16 -11.46
N PRO A 18 11.18 -0.44 -12.03
CA PRO A 18 12.33 0.47 -11.98
C PRO A 18 12.08 1.87 -12.57
N ASP A 19 11.16 1.96 -13.53
CA ASP A 19 10.74 3.23 -14.13
C ASP A 19 9.72 3.99 -13.26
N SER A 20 9.35 3.44 -12.09
CA SER A 20 8.46 4.11 -11.15
C SER A 20 9.22 5.11 -10.28
N GLY A 21 8.61 6.26 -10.06
CA GLY A 21 9.10 7.34 -9.22
C GLY A 21 8.01 7.88 -8.31
N ASN A 22 8.26 9.05 -7.72
CA ASN A 22 7.26 9.70 -6.87
C ASN A 22 5.99 10.07 -7.66
N ASP A 23 6.13 10.38 -8.95
CA ASP A 23 5.03 10.76 -9.84
C ASP A 23 4.21 9.56 -10.37
N THR A 24 4.61 8.34 -10.02
CA THR A 24 3.89 7.14 -10.44
C THR A 24 2.54 7.05 -9.74
N ARG A 25 1.50 6.85 -10.54
CA ARG A 25 0.11 6.75 -10.08
C ARG A 25 -0.24 5.33 -9.71
N ILE A 26 -1.21 5.18 -8.81
CA ILE A 26 -1.63 3.86 -8.32
C ILE A 26 -2.13 2.96 -9.46
N TYR A 27 -2.86 3.50 -10.45
CA TYR A 27 -3.28 2.70 -11.60
C TYR A 27 -2.12 2.23 -12.49
N GLN A 28 -0.95 2.90 -12.46
CA GLN A 28 0.20 2.51 -13.28
C GLN A 28 0.93 1.31 -12.69
N ILE A 29 1.04 1.23 -11.36
CA ILE A 29 1.66 0.07 -10.69
C ILE A 29 0.74 -1.14 -10.65
N GLU A 30 -0.56 -0.93 -10.78
CA GLU A 30 -1.54 -2.01 -10.83
C GLU A 30 -1.87 -2.48 -12.25
N ASP A 31 -1.63 -1.62 -13.25
CA ASP A 31 -1.81 -1.88 -14.69
C ASP A 31 -3.00 -2.79 -15.02
N LEU A 32 -4.21 -2.25 -14.85
CA LEU A 32 -5.46 -2.98 -15.11
C LEU A 32 -5.80 -3.10 -16.61
N SER A 33 -4.84 -2.82 -17.51
CA SER A 33 -5.06 -2.89 -18.96
C SER A 33 -4.96 -4.32 -19.51
N ASP A 34 -4.21 -5.20 -18.84
CA ASP A 34 -4.12 -6.63 -19.14
C ASP A 34 -4.60 -7.46 -17.94
N LEU A 35 -5.79 -8.03 -18.07
CA LEU A 35 -6.42 -8.86 -17.03
C LEU A 35 -5.66 -10.17 -16.73
N ASN A 36 -4.69 -10.56 -17.56
CA ASN A 36 -3.86 -11.74 -17.32
C ASN A 36 -2.60 -11.44 -16.52
N LYS A 37 -2.33 -10.16 -16.22
CA LYS A 37 -1.16 -9.70 -15.50
C LYS A 37 -1.59 -9.06 -14.18
N ASN A 38 -1.00 -9.52 -13.09
CA ASN A 38 -1.21 -8.88 -11.80
C ASN A 38 -0.38 -7.60 -11.68
N GLY A 39 -1.03 -6.58 -11.11
CA GLY A 39 -0.39 -5.41 -10.54
C GLY A 39 0.59 -5.73 -9.40
N ILE A 40 1.45 -4.79 -9.06
CA ILE A 40 2.47 -4.94 -8.00
C ILE A 40 1.85 -5.34 -6.65
N ILE A 41 0.73 -4.69 -6.27
CA ILE A 41 0.03 -4.93 -5.01
C ILE A 41 -0.72 -6.27 -5.06
N ARG A 42 -1.37 -6.56 -6.19
CA ARG A 42 -2.07 -7.84 -6.45
C ARG A 42 -1.15 -9.04 -6.37
N GLU A 43 0.03 -8.93 -6.97
CA GLU A 43 0.99 -10.03 -7.03
C GLU A 43 1.56 -10.35 -5.64
N GLU A 44 1.70 -9.35 -4.77
CA GLU A 44 2.28 -9.55 -3.43
C GLU A 44 1.44 -10.51 -2.57
N GLY A 45 0.13 -10.39 -2.64
CA GLY A 45 -0.79 -11.21 -1.86
C GLY A 45 -1.08 -12.59 -2.44
N LYS A 46 -0.73 -12.85 -3.71
CA LYS A 46 -1.18 -14.01 -4.50
C LYS A 46 -0.94 -15.36 -3.86
N ASP A 47 0.25 -15.56 -3.30
CA ASP A 47 0.64 -16.84 -2.69
C ASP A 47 0.46 -16.87 -1.16
N THR A 48 -0.03 -15.78 -0.57
CA THR A 48 -0.26 -15.68 0.87
C THR A 48 -1.63 -16.23 1.25
N GLN A 49 -1.70 -17.05 2.30
CA GLN A 49 -2.97 -17.49 2.86
C GLN A 49 -3.66 -16.32 3.56
N CYS A 50 -4.90 -16.05 3.17
CA CYS A 50 -5.70 -14.97 3.74
C CYS A 50 -6.04 -15.30 5.20
N PRO A 51 -5.70 -14.42 6.16
CA PRO A 51 -5.99 -14.68 7.58
C PRO A 51 -7.47 -14.54 7.94
N ILE A 52 -8.32 -14.04 7.02
CA ILE A 52 -9.75 -13.84 7.25
C ILE A 52 -10.54 -15.11 6.96
N ASP A 53 -10.26 -15.78 5.84
CA ASP A 53 -11.04 -16.93 5.36
C ASP A 53 -10.21 -18.21 5.14
N GLY A 54 -8.88 -18.14 5.28
CA GLY A 54 -7.99 -19.30 5.12
C GLY A 54 -7.70 -19.68 3.66
N GLU A 55 -8.22 -18.94 2.69
CA GLU A 55 -8.03 -19.22 1.27
C GLU A 55 -6.75 -18.61 0.72
N LYS A 56 -6.27 -19.11 -0.44
CA LYS A 56 -5.10 -18.55 -1.12
C LYS A 56 -5.40 -17.15 -1.69
N GLY A 57 -4.44 -16.23 -1.57
CA GLY A 57 -4.57 -14.85 -2.01
C GLY A 57 -5.00 -13.94 -0.87
N ALA A 58 -4.20 -12.94 -0.51
CA ALA A 58 -4.44 -12.02 0.59
C ALA A 58 -4.30 -10.54 0.19
N ALA A 59 -4.77 -9.62 1.03
CA ALA A 59 -4.46 -8.19 0.91
C ALA A 59 -2.97 -7.93 1.17
N TYR A 60 -2.41 -6.86 0.61
CA TYR A 60 -1.00 -6.47 0.82
C TYR A 60 -0.66 -6.35 2.29
N VAL A 61 -1.53 -5.75 3.11
CA VAL A 61 -1.27 -5.62 4.55
C VAL A 61 -1.12 -6.95 5.28
N HIS A 62 -1.67 -8.05 4.75
CA HIS A 62 -1.54 -9.38 5.36
C HIS A 62 -0.17 -10.03 5.07
N THR A 63 0.60 -9.51 4.11
CA THR A 63 1.96 -9.99 3.82
C THR A 63 3.00 -9.31 4.70
N LEU A 64 2.63 -8.22 5.37
CA LEU A 64 3.51 -7.44 6.23
C LEU A 64 3.64 -8.04 7.63
N GLN A 65 4.81 -7.86 8.22
CA GLN A 65 5.10 -8.20 9.62
C GLN A 65 5.81 -7.04 10.30
N GLY A 66 5.74 -6.98 11.63
CA GLY A 66 6.45 -5.98 12.44
C GLY A 66 5.61 -4.75 12.81
N ALA A 67 5.78 -4.29 14.04
CA ALA A 67 4.94 -3.25 14.64
C ALA A 67 5.05 -1.88 13.94
N ASP A 68 6.17 -1.59 13.28
CA ASP A 68 6.33 -0.34 12.53
C ASP A 68 5.79 -0.47 11.09
N HIS A 69 5.31 -1.64 10.65
CA HIS A 69 4.83 -1.89 9.29
C HIS A 69 3.32 -2.02 9.21
N VAL A 70 2.70 -2.81 10.08
CA VAL A 70 1.26 -3.09 10.07
C VAL A 70 0.68 -3.06 11.48
N GLY A 71 -0.60 -2.65 11.59
CA GLY A 71 -1.32 -2.51 12.84
C GLY A 71 -2.73 -1.94 12.60
N PRO A 72 -3.58 -1.85 13.65
CA PRO A 72 -4.93 -1.31 13.54
C PRO A 72 -4.91 0.14 13.03
N ALA A 73 -5.67 0.42 11.97
CA ALA A 73 -5.71 1.74 11.37
C ALA A 73 -6.30 2.78 12.34
N SER A 74 -5.61 3.91 12.48
CA SER A 74 -6.08 5.07 13.25
C SER A 74 -6.76 6.12 12.36
N ILE A 75 -6.49 6.08 11.04
CA ILE A 75 -7.07 6.97 10.04
C ILE A 75 -7.41 6.19 8.76
N MET A 76 -8.39 6.69 8.01
CA MET A 76 -8.72 6.22 6.66
C MET A 76 -8.33 7.31 5.65
N LEU A 77 -7.64 6.92 4.58
CA LEU A 77 -7.32 7.82 3.47
C LEU A 77 -8.25 7.53 2.29
N SER A 78 -9.08 8.51 1.94
CA SER A 78 -9.78 8.54 0.66
C SER A 78 -8.87 9.15 -0.40
N TYR A 79 -8.73 8.49 -1.55
CA TYR A 79 -7.87 8.94 -2.64
C TYR A 79 -8.44 8.45 -3.99
N THR A 80 -7.90 8.97 -5.09
CA THR A 80 -8.22 8.46 -6.44
C THR A 80 -7.05 7.65 -6.98
N TRP A 81 -7.31 6.63 -7.81
CA TRP A 81 -6.26 5.82 -8.42
C TRP A 81 -5.27 6.63 -9.28
N GLY A 82 -5.66 7.84 -9.70
CA GLY A 82 -4.81 8.77 -10.44
C GLY A 82 -3.87 9.61 -9.57
N TYR A 83 -3.95 9.51 -8.24
CA TYR A 83 -2.98 10.16 -7.37
C TYR A 83 -1.65 9.44 -7.43
N THR A 84 -0.58 10.23 -7.31
CA THR A 84 0.77 9.71 -7.29
C THR A 84 1.08 9.10 -5.92
N ILE A 85 1.98 8.12 -5.88
CA ILE A 85 2.44 7.52 -4.63
C ILE A 85 3.14 8.56 -3.76
N GLY A 86 3.89 9.47 -4.39
CA GLY A 86 4.55 10.60 -3.74
C GLY A 86 3.55 11.51 -3.01
N ASP A 87 2.50 11.95 -3.71
CA ASP A 87 1.46 12.82 -3.11
C ASP A 87 0.79 12.16 -1.90
N ILE A 88 0.46 10.87 -2.00
CA ILE A 88 -0.13 10.11 -0.90
C ILE A 88 0.82 10.09 0.30
N ILE A 89 2.10 9.79 0.08
CA ILE A 89 3.11 9.72 1.15
C ILE A 89 3.33 11.11 1.78
N ASP A 90 3.48 12.14 0.96
CA ASP A 90 3.77 13.49 1.43
C ASP A 90 2.61 14.08 2.23
N VAL A 91 1.36 13.87 1.80
CA VAL A 91 0.17 14.26 2.58
C VAL A 91 0.15 13.56 3.93
N LEU A 92 0.44 12.26 3.99
CA LEU A 92 0.45 11.51 5.24
C LEU A 92 1.59 11.92 6.18
N ARG A 93 2.76 12.24 5.63
CA ARG A 93 3.89 12.80 6.39
C ARG A 93 3.56 14.18 6.94
N ASN A 94 3.00 15.06 6.11
CA ASN A 94 2.58 16.39 6.52
C ASN A 94 1.50 16.31 7.61
N TYR A 95 0.54 15.39 7.49
CA TYR A 95 -0.43 15.12 8.54
C TYR A 95 0.25 14.73 9.87
N CYS A 96 1.26 13.86 9.84
CA CYS A 96 2.00 13.50 11.06
C CYS A 96 2.72 14.71 11.66
N THR A 97 3.44 15.48 10.83
CA THR A 97 4.20 16.66 11.25
C THR A 97 3.29 17.73 11.85
N SER A 98 2.21 18.09 11.16
CA SER A 98 1.26 19.13 11.60
C SER A 98 0.54 18.80 12.91
N ASN A 99 0.45 17.52 13.26
CA ASN A 99 -0.22 17.05 14.48
C ASN A 99 0.75 16.52 15.55
N GLY A 100 2.07 16.62 15.34
CA GLY A 100 3.08 16.11 16.27
C GLY A 100 3.01 14.58 16.48
N LEU A 101 2.54 13.83 15.47
CA LEU A 101 2.35 12.39 15.55
C LEU A 101 3.62 11.63 15.13
N ASN A 102 3.88 10.49 15.77
CA ASN A 102 4.95 9.59 15.36
C ASN A 102 4.50 8.76 14.13
N PRO A 103 5.13 8.92 12.95
CA PRO A 103 4.73 8.21 11.73
C PRO A 103 4.86 6.68 11.80
N LYS A 104 5.67 6.16 12.75
CA LYS A 104 5.74 4.72 13.02
C LYS A 104 4.50 4.17 13.71
N LYS A 105 3.70 5.03 14.35
CA LYS A 105 2.51 4.68 15.14
C LYS A 105 1.21 5.21 14.53
N VAL A 106 1.27 5.87 13.37
CA VAL A 106 0.08 6.22 12.57
C VAL A 106 -0.13 5.14 11.53
N TYR A 107 -1.24 4.40 11.63
CA TYR A 107 -1.61 3.34 10.70
C TYR A 107 -2.77 3.83 9.84
N VAL A 108 -2.65 3.60 8.54
CA VAL A 108 -3.55 4.17 7.53
C VAL A 108 -4.28 3.03 6.85
N TRP A 109 -5.59 3.12 6.80
CA TRP A 109 -6.39 2.27 5.93
C TRP A 109 -6.46 2.89 4.53
N ILE A 110 -6.01 2.15 3.52
CA ILE A 110 -6.00 2.54 2.10
C ILE A 110 -6.58 1.37 1.32
N CYS A 111 -7.59 1.61 0.47
CA CYS A 111 -8.34 0.52 -0.15
C CYS A 111 -7.47 -0.42 -1.00
N CYS A 112 -6.50 0.08 -1.77
CA CYS A 112 -5.62 -0.79 -2.57
C CYS A 112 -4.75 -1.71 -1.70
N LEU A 113 -4.40 -1.32 -0.48
CA LEU A 113 -3.51 -2.11 0.38
C LEU A 113 -4.27 -3.04 1.33
N CYS A 114 -5.44 -2.61 1.80
CA CYS A 114 -6.22 -3.31 2.82
C CYS A 114 -7.29 -4.24 2.24
N VAL A 115 -7.75 -4.00 1.01
CA VAL A 115 -8.63 -4.93 0.30
C VAL A 115 -7.77 -5.99 -0.39
N ASN A 116 -8.28 -7.21 -0.45
CA ASN A 116 -7.65 -8.31 -1.15
C ASN A 116 -7.71 -8.11 -2.67
N GLN A 117 -6.85 -7.25 -3.20
CA GLN A 117 -6.85 -6.90 -4.62
C GLN A 117 -6.66 -8.14 -5.50
N HIS A 118 -5.93 -9.16 -5.04
CA HIS A 118 -5.76 -10.39 -5.83
C HIS A 118 -7.09 -11.06 -6.20
N ARG A 119 -8.12 -10.92 -5.36
CA ARG A 119 -9.42 -11.58 -5.52
C ARG A 119 -10.57 -10.63 -5.90
N VAL A 120 -10.25 -9.36 -6.22
CA VAL A 120 -11.21 -8.36 -6.76
C VAL A 120 -11.03 -8.28 -8.26
#